data_AF-A0A1H2DD15-F1
#
_entry.id   AF-A0A1H2DD15-F1
#
_cell.length_a   1.000
_cell.length_b   1.000
_cell.length_c   1.000
_cell.angle_alpha   90.00
_cell.angle_beta   90.00
_cell.angle_gamma   90.00
#
_symmetry.space_group_name_H-M   'P 1'
#
loop_
_entity.id
_entity.type
_entity.pdbx_description
1 polymer ?
#
loop_
_entity_poly.entity_id
_entity_poly.type
_entity_poly.pdbx_seq_one_letter_code
_entity_poly.pdbx_strand_id
1 'polypeptide(L)'
;MGHLADDREQEECRVLMKFWWQLAMTYQEVTETDLDRHVSRAKREAVQELIEAIRNSPEAIDAWLTDAPRRFPPVQDRGYEAHRSSVSRTDDEVAVDLARAGIKFIERIATEISYPLPASDQGPASCGAEHGRFDSEPHEIVHVDALDMPAKVNTSWSRMANEFGLFDEDREFLLAVDYAGPDTAESEPRWVRVRLGEEWDLAGSGSSTLRSHFAGVFTERFVPEFTMLSLDQEMMLNTTVWGDATVSTIVIRPDRLG
;
A
#
# COMPACT_ATOMS: atom_id res chain seq x y z
N MET A 1 3.08 30.39 12.96
CA MET A 1 2.07 30.31 11.88
C MET A 1 1.67 28.84 11.82
N GLY A 2 0.71 28.43 12.67
CA GLY A 2 0.19 27.06 12.75
C GLY A 2 -0.99 26.88 11.78
N HIS A 3 -1.48 25.70 11.41
CA HIS A 3 -1.31 24.30 11.84
C HIS A 3 -1.04 23.45 10.56
N LEU A 4 -0.25 22.37 10.56
CA LEU A 4 -0.59 20.98 10.95
C LEU A 4 -1.87 20.47 10.25
N ALA A 5 -1.69 19.45 9.41
CA ALA A 5 -2.65 18.62 8.67
C ALA A 5 -4.13 18.94 8.95
N ASP A 6 -4.83 19.43 7.93
CA ASP A 6 -6.28 19.58 7.97
C ASP A 6 -6.90 18.16 7.93
N ASP A 7 -7.54 17.72 9.01
CA ASP A 7 -8.23 16.43 9.09
C ASP A 7 -9.29 16.26 7.97
N ARG A 8 -9.76 17.37 7.35
CA ARG A 8 -10.63 17.33 6.17
C ARG A 8 -9.93 16.79 4.91
N GLU A 9 -8.62 16.95 4.78
CA GLU A 9 -7.83 16.38 3.69
C GLU A 9 -7.70 14.85 3.83
N GLN A 10 -7.73 14.29 5.04
CA GLN A 10 -7.68 12.83 5.24
C GLN A 10 -8.98 12.12 4.84
N GLU A 11 -10.14 12.75 5.08
CA GLU A 11 -11.43 12.20 4.67
C GLU A 11 -11.60 12.33 3.14
N GLU A 12 -11.16 13.44 2.56
CA GLU A 12 -10.98 13.58 1.11
C GLU A 12 -9.99 12.56 0.56
N CYS A 13 -8.88 12.26 1.24
CA CYS A 13 -7.94 11.20 0.85
C CYS A 13 -8.58 9.81 0.94
N ARG A 14 -9.46 9.51 1.91
CA ARG A 14 -10.21 8.23 1.92
C ARG A 14 -11.21 8.13 0.79
N VAL A 15 -11.89 9.22 0.44
CA VAL A 15 -12.82 9.28 -0.69
C VAL A 15 -12.06 9.16 -2.01
N LEU A 16 -10.95 9.87 -2.14
CA LEU A 16 -10.02 9.78 -3.28
C LEU A 16 -9.39 8.41 -3.37
N MET A 17 -9.05 7.75 -2.26
CA MET A 17 -8.52 6.37 -2.22
C MET A 17 -9.58 5.31 -2.60
N LYS A 18 -10.85 5.52 -2.22
CA LYS A 18 -11.97 4.68 -2.69
C LYS A 18 -12.24 4.90 -4.19
N PHE A 19 -12.21 6.15 -4.64
CA PHE A 19 -12.32 6.52 -6.05
C PHE A 19 -11.09 6.02 -6.85
N TRP A 20 -9.93 5.95 -6.21
CA TRP A 20 -8.66 5.48 -6.76
C TRP A 20 -8.63 3.97 -6.96
N TRP A 21 -9.17 3.18 -6.03
CA TRP A 21 -9.41 1.74 -6.24
C TRP A 21 -10.29 1.49 -7.49
N GLN A 22 -11.18 2.44 -7.80
CA GLN A 22 -11.99 2.40 -9.03
C GLN A 22 -11.22 2.90 -10.27
N LEU A 23 -10.14 3.67 -10.16
CA LEU A 23 -9.35 4.14 -11.30
C LEU A 23 -8.13 3.25 -11.63
N ALA A 24 -7.57 2.55 -10.64
CA ALA A 24 -6.39 1.67 -10.80
C ALA A 24 -6.70 0.32 -11.46
N MET A 25 -7.98 -0.07 -11.50
CA MET A 25 -8.46 -1.10 -12.42
C MET A 25 -8.34 -0.54 -13.84
N THR A 26 -7.78 -1.31 -14.79
CA THR A 26 -7.91 -0.99 -16.22
C THR A 26 -9.40 -1.07 -16.58
N TYR A 27 -10.12 0.03 -16.39
CA TYR A 27 -11.50 0.14 -16.82
C TYR A 27 -11.48 0.13 -18.34
N GLN A 28 -11.76 -1.02 -18.94
CA GLN A 28 -12.44 -0.99 -20.22
C GLN A 28 -13.75 -0.24 -19.98
N GLU A 29 -13.94 0.87 -20.69
CA GLU A 29 -15.23 1.56 -20.69
C GLU A 29 -16.30 0.56 -21.06
N VAL A 30 -17.12 0.18 -20.07
CA VAL A 30 -18.26 -0.70 -20.29
C VAL A 30 -19.34 0.16 -20.93
N THR A 31 -19.69 -0.14 -22.19
CA THR A 31 -20.75 0.61 -22.86
C THR A 31 -22.11 0.26 -22.27
N GLU A 32 -23.12 1.12 -22.45
CA GLU A 32 -24.50 0.75 -22.08
C GLU A 32 -24.95 -0.54 -22.79
N THR A 33 -24.43 -0.80 -23.99
CA THR A 33 -24.70 -2.03 -24.75
C THR A 33 -24.09 -3.26 -24.08
N ASP A 34 -22.90 -3.14 -23.49
CA ASP A 34 -22.26 -4.22 -22.76
C ASP A 34 -22.99 -4.52 -21.44
N LEU A 35 -23.45 -3.48 -20.74
CA LEU A 35 -24.31 -3.65 -19.56
C LEU A 35 -25.62 -4.35 -19.92
N ASP A 36 -26.26 -3.98 -21.03
CA ASP A 36 -27.50 -4.62 -21.50
C ASP A 36 -27.32 -6.08 -21.89
N ARG A 37 -26.12 -6.44 -22.35
CA ARG A 37 -25.80 -7.80 -22.77
C ARG A 37 -25.47 -8.71 -21.60
N HIS A 38 -24.84 -8.18 -20.55
CA HIS A 38 -24.19 -9.00 -19.50
C HIS A 38 -24.81 -8.86 -18.11
N VAL A 39 -25.67 -7.86 -17.91
CA VAL A 39 -26.24 -7.55 -16.60
C VAL A 39 -27.77 -7.65 -16.66
N SER A 40 -28.39 -8.21 -15.61
CA SER A 40 -29.86 -8.25 -15.55
C SER A 40 -30.41 -6.84 -15.38
N ARG A 41 -31.63 -6.61 -15.89
CA ARG A 41 -32.32 -5.31 -15.77
C ARG A 41 -32.30 -4.74 -14.34
N ALA A 42 -32.59 -5.57 -13.34
CA ALA A 42 -32.59 -5.15 -11.93
C ALA A 42 -31.20 -4.69 -11.44
N LYS A 43 -30.12 -5.35 -11.89
CA LYS A 43 -28.75 -4.94 -11.55
C LYS A 43 -28.34 -3.66 -12.29
N ARG A 44 -28.82 -3.47 -13.53
CA ARG A 44 -28.60 -2.22 -14.28
C ARG A 44 -29.28 -1.04 -13.58
N GLU A 45 -30.53 -1.20 -13.17
CA GLU A 45 -31.27 -0.19 -12.40
C GLU A 45 -30.51 0.17 -11.11
N ALA A 46 -29.97 -0.81 -10.40
CA ALA A 46 -29.14 -0.55 -9.22
C ALA A 46 -27.82 0.19 -9.52
N VAL A 47 -27.16 -0.09 -10.65
CA VAL A 47 -25.97 0.67 -11.08
C VAL A 47 -26.33 2.11 -11.42
N GLN A 48 -27.49 2.35 -12.04
CA GLN A 48 -27.99 3.70 -12.32
C GLN A 48 -28.31 4.45 -11.02
N GLU A 49 -28.94 3.79 -10.05
CA GLU A 49 -29.16 4.35 -8.70
C GLU A 49 -27.84 4.74 -8.03
N LEU A 50 -26.76 3.96 -8.18
CA LEU A 50 -25.44 4.31 -7.66
C LEU A 50 -24.86 5.55 -8.36
N ILE A 51 -24.93 5.61 -9.68
CA ILE A 51 -24.44 6.77 -10.46
C ILE A 51 -25.18 8.04 -10.03
N GLU A 52 -26.49 7.96 -9.81
CA GLU A 52 -27.28 9.06 -9.29
C GLU A 52 -26.89 9.41 -7.84
N ALA A 53 -26.70 8.42 -6.97
CA ALA A 53 -26.26 8.63 -5.59
C ALA A 53 -24.92 9.37 -5.52
N ILE A 54 -23.93 8.94 -6.31
CA ILE A 54 -22.60 9.57 -6.41
C ILE A 54 -22.71 11.05 -6.80
N ARG A 55 -23.64 11.38 -7.70
CA ARG A 55 -23.86 12.77 -8.16
C ARG A 55 -24.56 13.65 -7.13
N ASN A 56 -25.29 13.05 -6.19
CA ASN A 56 -26.18 13.77 -5.29
C ASN A 56 -25.55 14.01 -3.91
N SER A 57 -25.15 12.96 -3.18
CA SER A 57 -24.54 13.12 -1.84
C SER A 57 -23.89 11.84 -1.30
N PRO A 58 -22.94 11.95 -0.34
CA PRO A 58 -22.37 10.81 0.38
C PRO A 58 -23.43 9.95 1.10
N GLU A 59 -24.45 10.56 1.68
CA GLU A 59 -25.52 9.84 2.39
C GLU A 59 -26.35 8.96 1.43
N ALA A 60 -26.53 9.40 0.19
CA ALA A 60 -27.17 8.61 -0.85
C ALA A 60 -26.31 7.38 -1.23
N ILE A 61 -24.98 7.52 -1.23
CA ILE A 61 -24.04 6.41 -1.45
C ILE A 61 -24.15 5.41 -0.29
N ASP A 62 -24.19 5.87 0.96
CA ASP A 62 -24.30 4.99 2.13
C ASP A 62 -25.65 4.24 2.18
N ALA A 63 -26.74 4.92 1.80
CA ALA A 63 -28.05 4.29 1.65
C ALA A 63 -28.02 3.19 0.57
N TRP A 64 -27.38 3.46 -0.56
CA TRP A 64 -27.20 2.48 -1.62
C TRP A 64 -26.33 1.30 -1.18
N LEU A 65 -25.20 1.55 -0.51
CA LEU A 65 -24.28 0.53 0.02
C LEU A 65 -24.95 -0.39 1.04
N THR A 66 -25.93 0.12 1.79
CA THR A 66 -26.70 -0.68 2.75
C THR A 66 -27.71 -1.60 2.06
N ASP A 67 -28.31 -1.15 0.97
CA ASP A 67 -29.44 -1.83 0.33
C ASP A 67 -29.03 -2.77 -0.81
N ALA A 68 -28.04 -2.40 -1.60
CA ALA A 68 -27.58 -3.19 -2.74
C ALA A 68 -27.14 -4.62 -2.36
N PRO A 69 -26.36 -4.85 -1.28
CA PRO A 69 -25.99 -6.21 -0.85
C PRO A 69 -27.18 -7.07 -0.40
N ARG A 70 -28.29 -6.44 0.03
CA ARG A 70 -29.52 -7.16 0.39
C ARG A 70 -30.30 -7.60 -0.85
N ARG A 71 -30.37 -6.75 -1.88
CA ARG A 71 -31.01 -7.06 -3.16
C ARG A 71 -30.19 -8.04 -4.01
N PHE A 72 -28.87 -7.92 -3.94
CA PHE A 72 -27.92 -8.72 -4.72
C PHE A 72 -26.86 -9.31 -3.77
N PRO A 73 -27.19 -10.40 -3.05
CA PRO A 73 -26.24 -11.02 -2.14
C PRO A 73 -24.97 -11.46 -2.90
N PRO A 74 -23.79 -11.35 -2.27
CA PRO A 74 -22.53 -11.78 -2.88
C PRO A 74 -22.64 -13.22 -3.36
N VAL A 75 -22.34 -13.45 -4.63
CA VAL A 75 -22.21 -14.81 -5.16
C VAL A 75 -20.82 -15.30 -4.77
N GLN A 76 -20.75 -16.31 -3.91
CA GLN A 76 -19.48 -17.01 -3.64
C GLN A 76 -19.13 -17.86 -4.86
N ASP A 77 -18.16 -17.41 -5.64
CA ASP A 77 -17.62 -18.17 -6.77
C ASP A 77 -16.71 -19.29 -6.24
N ARG A 78 -17.19 -20.53 -6.30
CA ARG A 78 -16.45 -21.71 -5.88
C ARG A 78 -15.26 -22.05 -6.80
N GLY A 79 -15.29 -21.59 -8.05
CA GLY A 79 -14.17 -21.71 -8.98
C GLY A 79 -13.05 -20.72 -8.65
N TYR A 80 -13.42 -19.53 -8.18
CA TYR A 80 -12.49 -18.51 -7.73
C TYR A 80 -11.69 -18.94 -6.49
N GLU A 81 -12.30 -19.57 -5.47
CA GLU A 81 -11.55 -20.08 -4.30
C GLU A 81 -10.57 -21.21 -4.66
N ALA A 82 -10.93 -22.07 -5.61
CA ALA A 82 -10.05 -23.12 -6.11
C ALA A 82 -8.86 -22.55 -6.91
N HIS A 83 -9.06 -21.46 -7.66
CA HIS A 83 -7.98 -20.75 -8.36
C HIS A 83 -7.10 -19.94 -7.39
N ARG A 84 -7.69 -19.28 -6.41
CA ARG A 84 -7.01 -18.54 -5.33
C ARG A 84 -5.96 -19.40 -4.61
N SER A 85 -6.26 -20.68 -4.42
CA SER A 85 -5.36 -21.64 -3.78
C SER A 85 -4.08 -21.97 -4.59
N SER A 86 -3.97 -21.50 -5.84
CA SER A 86 -2.95 -21.94 -6.80
C SER A 86 -1.92 -20.88 -7.22
N VAL A 87 -1.99 -19.63 -6.72
CA VAL A 87 -1.19 -18.49 -7.26
C VAL A 87 -0.48 -17.65 -6.19
N SER A 88 -0.33 -18.13 -4.94
CA SER A 88 0.51 -17.45 -3.95
C SER A 88 1.98 -17.76 -4.21
N ARG A 89 2.84 -16.74 -4.11
CA ARG A 89 4.29 -16.89 -4.21
C ARG A 89 4.83 -17.84 -3.13
N THR A 90 5.91 -18.53 -3.45
CA THR A 90 6.68 -19.33 -2.50
C THR A 90 7.73 -18.47 -1.79
N ASP A 91 8.25 -18.94 -0.65
CA ASP A 91 9.36 -18.25 0.04
C ASP A 91 10.61 -18.17 -0.85
N ASP A 92 10.88 -19.19 -1.66
CA ASP A 92 12.02 -19.21 -2.57
C ASP A 92 11.88 -18.13 -3.66
N GLU A 93 10.69 -17.95 -4.23
CA GLU A 93 10.43 -16.89 -5.21
C GLU A 93 10.60 -15.49 -4.61
N VAL A 94 10.08 -15.28 -3.39
CA VAL A 94 10.29 -14.03 -2.65
C VAL A 94 11.77 -13.81 -2.35
N ALA A 95 12.49 -14.83 -1.90
CA ALA A 95 13.91 -14.74 -1.58
C ALA A 95 14.76 -14.38 -2.81
N VAL A 96 14.48 -14.98 -3.98
CA VAL A 96 15.17 -14.67 -5.24
C VAL A 96 14.92 -13.23 -5.68
N ASP A 97 13.70 -12.72 -5.53
CA ASP A 97 13.36 -11.35 -5.92
C ASP A 97 13.96 -10.31 -4.95
N LEU A 98 13.96 -10.59 -3.64
CA LEU A 98 14.59 -9.73 -2.63
C LEU A 98 16.12 -9.69 -2.76
N ALA A 99 16.75 -10.78 -3.19
CA ALA A 99 18.20 -10.83 -3.40
C ALA A 99 18.68 -9.79 -4.43
N ARG A 100 17.83 -9.39 -5.38
CA ARG A 100 18.13 -8.31 -6.35
C ARG A 100 18.36 -6.95 -5.67
N ALA A 101 17.71 -6.73 -4.53
CA ALA A 101 17.83 -5.53 -3.72
C ALA A 101 18.94 -5.62 -2.66
N GLY A 102 19.70 -6.73 -2.63
CA GLY A 102 20.67 -7.00 -1.56
C GLY A 102 20.01 -7.43 -0.25
N ILE A 103 18.75 -7.87 -0.28
CA ILE A 103 18.04 -8.35 0.90
C ILE A 103 18.06 -9.87 0.93
N LYS A 104 18.54 -10.44 2.03
CA LYS A 104 18.51 -11.89 2.28
C LYS A 104 17.26 -12.26 3.07
N PHE A 105 16.42 -13.11 2.50
CA PHE A 105 15.31 -13.73 3.22
C PHE A 105 15.81 -14.67 4.33
N ILE A 106 15.23 -14.58 5.53
CA ILE A 106 15.54 -15.46 6.67
C ILE A 106 14.38 -16.42 6.91
N GLU A 107 13.19 -15.89 7.19
CA GLU A 107 12.00 -16.70 7.47
C GLU A 107 10.71 -15.89 7.28
N ARG A 108 9.60 -16.59 7.05
CA ARG A 108 8.25 -16.02 7.09
C ARG A 108 7.74 -16.06 8.53
N ILE A 109 7.24 -14.94 9.03
CA ILE A 109 6.72 -14.84 10.40
C ILE A 109 5.26 -15.31 10.43
N ALA A 110 5.00 -16.32 11.27
CA ALA A 110 3.67 -16.87 11.50
C ALA A 110 2.98 -16.30 12.76
N THR A 111 3.73 -15.60 13.61
CA THR A 111 3.21 -15.01 14.85
C THR A 111 2.53 -13.68 14.58
N GLU A 112 1.61 -13.33 15.48
CA GLU A 112 1.00 -11.99 15.49
C GLU A 112 2.08 -10.91 15.68
N ILE A 113 1.97 -9.85 14.90
CA ILE A 113 2.85 -8.67 14.97
C ILE A 113 2.06 -7.54 15.61
N SER A 114 2.66 -6.90 16.61
CA SER A 114 2.19 -5.64 17.17
C SER A 114 2.81 -4.50 16.36
N TYR A 115 2.00 -3.50 16.01
CA TYR A 115 2.48 -2.33 15.31
C TYR A 115 2.57 -1.14 16.28
N PRO A 116 3.55 -0.24 16.12
CA PRO A 116 3.60 1.02 16.85
C PRO A 116 2.59 2.03 16.25
N LEU A 117 1.41 1.55 15.85
CA LEU A 117 0.34 2.36 15.26
C LEU A 117 -0.76 2.60 16.30
N PRO A 118 -1.53 3.69 16.18
CA PRO A 118 -2.72 3.90 16.99
C PRO A 118 -3.72 2.73 16.86
N ALA A 119 -4.56 2.52 17.87
CA ALA A 119 -5.51 1.41 17.90
C ALA A 119 -6.67 1.52 16.87
N SER A 120 -6.75 2.61 16.11
CA SER A 120 -7.64 2.75 14.95
C SER A 120 -7.01 2.08 13.72
N ASP A 121 -7.82 1.65 12.75
CA ASP A 121 -7.38 1.02 11.47
C ASP A 121 -6.58 1.99 10.55
N GLN A 122 -5.68 2.78 11.11
CA GLN A 122 -4.89 3.79 10.44
C GLN A 122 -3.59 3.17 9.93
N GLY A 123 -3.33 3.34 8.63
CA GLY A 123 -2.00 3.08 8.07
C GLY A 123 -1.00 4.14 8.53
N PRO A 124 0.31 3.91 8.31
CA PRO A 124 1.36 4.85 8.70
C PRO A 124 1.15 6.24 8.08
N ALA A 125 0.62 6.31 6.85
CA ALA A 125 0.31 7.57 6.18
C ALA A 125 -0.78 8.42 6.86
N SER A 126 -1.63 7.81 7.69
CA SER A 126 -2.68 8.50 8.46
C SER A 126 -2.17 9.03 9.81
N CYS A 127 -0.99 8.62 10.26
CA CYS A 127 -0.41 9.11 11.49
C CYS A 127 0.05 10.57 11.33
N GLY A 128 -0.14 11.39 12.37
CA GLY A 128 0.47 12.70 12.54
C GLY A 128 1.67 12.69 13.50
N ALA A 129 2.30 13.84 13.71
CA ALA A 129 3.48 13.97 14.57
C ALA A 129 3.21 13.54 16.01
N GLU A 130 1.99 13.75 16.52
CA GLU A 130 1.52 13.33 17.84
C GLU A 130 1.49 11.80 18.04
N HIS A 131 1.54 11.04 16.94
CA HIS A 131 1.64 9.58 16.96
C HIS A 131 3.08 9.07 16.86
N GLY A 132 4.07 9.97 16.92
CA GLY A 132 5.49 9.64 16.73
C GLY A 132 5.88 9.53 15.27
N ARG A 133 5.17 10.23 14.36
CA ARG A 133 5.53 10.29 12.94
C ARG A 133 6.70 11.24 12.71
N PHE A 134 7.68 10.75 11.96
CA PHE A 134 8.79 11.52 11.41
C PHE A 134 8.78 11.33 9.89
N ASP A 135 8.89 12.43 9.15
CA ASP A 135 8.89 12.44 7.68
C ASP A 135 10.30 12.63 7.13
N SER A 136 10.53 12.23 5.88
CA SER A 136 11.69 12.64 5.10
C SER A 136 11.82 14.17 5.09
N GLU A 137 13.06 14.65 5.01
CA GLU A 137 13.32 16.08 4.87
C GLU A 137 12.80 16.58 3.51
N PRO A 138 12.39 17.86 3.38
CA PRO A 138 11.80 18.37 2.13
C PRO A 138 12.66 18.19 0.87
N HIS A 139 13.99 18.18 1.02
CA HIS A 139 14.94 18.00 -0.09
C HIS A 139 15.17 16.52 -0.47
N GLU A 140 14.67 15.58 0.35
CA GLU A 140 14.71 14.15 0.12
C GLU A 140 13.45 13.65 -0.59
N ILE A 141 12.35 14.41 -0.53
CA ILE A 141 11.12 14.15 -1.28
C ILE A 141 11.40 14.31 -2.77
N VAL A 142 10.99 13.32 -3.57
CA VAL A 142 11.38 13.25 -4.98
C VAL A 142 10.21 12.81 -5.86
N HIS A 143 10.07 13.44 -7.03
CA HIS A 143 9.06 13.06 -8.01
C HIS A 143 9.42 11.71 -8.67
N VAL A 144 8.42 10.88 -8.96
CA VAL A 144 8.62 9.52 -9.53
C VAL A 144 9.42 9.49 -10.84
N ASP A 145 9.32 10.54 -11.66
CA ASP A 145 10.05 10.63 -12.93
C ASP A 145 11.48 11.19 -12.84
N ALA A 146 11.90 11.65 -11.65
CA ALA A 146 13.24 12.18 -11.47
C ALA A 146 14.29 11.07 -11.70
N LEU A 147 15.32 11.38 -12.50
CA LEU A 147 16.35 10.39 -12.84
C LEU A 147 17.17 9.95 -11.61
N ASP A 148 17.29 10.82 -10.62
CA ASP A 148 17.97 10.58 -9.35
C ASP A 148 17.04 10.02 -8.26
N MET A 149 15.79 9.67 -8.57
CA MET A 149 14.82 9.12 -7.62
C MET A 149 15.38 7.92 -6.85
N PRO A 150 15.97 6.89 -7.50
CA PRO A 150 16.48 5.74 -6.76
C PRO A 150 17.55 6.12 -5.72
N ALA A 151 18.48 6.99 -6.10
CA ALA A 151 19.56 7.43 -5.22
C ALA A 151 19.02 8.24 -4.03
N LYS A 152 18.05 9.13 -4.27
CA LYS A 152 17.42 9.95 -3.22
C LYS A 152 16.62 9.10 -2.23
N VAL A 153 15.78 8.19 -2.73
CA VAL A 153 14.99 7.30 -1.88
C VAL A 153 15.90 6.41 -1.04
N ASN A 154 16.91 5.77 -1.64
CA ASN A 154 17.87 4.94 -0.90
C ASN A 154 18.60 5.73 0.19
N THR A 155 19.01 6.98 -0.10
CA THR A 155 19.70 7.84 0.87
C THR A 155 18.79 8.21 2.04
N SER A 156 17.58 8.69 1.76
CA SER A 156 16.59 9.06 2.79
C SER A 156 16.20 7.86 3.64
N TRP A 157 15.89 6.73 3.00
CA TRP A 157 15.58 5.47 3.66
C TRP A 157 16.71 5.03 4.59
N SER A 158 17.96 5.00 4.10
CA SER A 158 19.10 4.58 4.91
C SER A 158 19.31 5.49 6.11
N ARG A 159 19.19 6.81 5.94
CA ARG A 159 19.27 7.76 7.05
C ARG A 159 18.22 7.44 8.11
N MET A 160 16.95 7.37 7.71
CA MET A 160 15.83 7.14 8.63
C MET A 160 15.90 5.77 9.30
N ALA A 161 16.25 4.71 8.56
CA ALA A 161 16.42 3.37 9.11
C ALA A 161 17.51 3.31 10.19
N ASN A 162 18.63 4.02 10.00
CA ASN A 162 19.70 4.08 11.01
C ASN A 162 19.34 5.00 12.19
N GLU A 163 18.85 6.20 11.90
CA GLU A 163 18.52 7.22 12.91
C GLU A 163 17.45 6.74 13.89
N PHE A 164 16.44 6.05 13.36
CA PHE A 164 15.32 5.52 14.13
C PHE A 164 15.43 4.02 14.38
N GLY A 165 16.60 3.40 14.22
CA GLY A 165 16.87 2.04 14.73
C GLY A 165 15.99 0.94 14.15
N LEU A 166 15.92 0.82 12.83
CA LEU A 166 15.25 -0.30 12.14
C LEU A 166 15.99 -1.63 12.36
N PHE A 167 17.33 -1.57 12.41
CA PHE A 167 18.21 -2.72 12.37
C PHE A 167 18.62 -3.19 13.77
N ASP A 168 18.70 -4.52 13.95
CA ASP A 168 19.46 -5.12 15.04
C ASP A 168 20.97 -5.22 14.73
N GLU A 169 21.73 -5.91 15.59
CA GLU A 169 23.18 -6.11 15.42
C GLU A 169 23.54 -6.87 14.13
N ASP A 170 22.63 -7.72 13.63
CA ASP A 170 22.80 -8.52 12.42
C ASP A 170 22.28 -7.81 11.15
N ARG A 171 21.79 -6.57 11.27
CA ARG A 171 21.10 -5.81 10.21
C ARG A 171 19.80 -6.47 9.75
N GLU A 172 19.09 -7.08 10.68
CA GLU A 172 17.82 -7.75 10.45
C GLU A 172 16.63 -6.91 10.87
N PHE A 173 15.53 -7.10 10.16
CA PHE A 173 14.27 -6.40 10.35
C PHE A 173 13.14 -7.21 9.70
N LEU A 174 11.89 -6.81 9.91
CA LEU A 174 10.73 -7.38 9.24
C LEU A 174 10.34 -6.53 8.03
N LEU A 175 10.06 -7.20 6.91
CA LEU A 175 9.54 -6.60 5.69
C LEU A 175 8.12 -7.13 5.42
N ALA A 176 7.19 -6.24 5.13
CA ALA A 176 5.87 -6.62 4.64
C ALA A 176 5.99 -7.03 3.17
N VAL A 177 5.62 -8.27 2.86
CA VAL A 177 5.63 -8.83 1.51
C VAL A 177 4.24 -9.30 1.16
N ASP A 178 3.72 -8.84 0.03
CA ASP A 178 2.48 -9.38 -0.51
C ASP A 178 2.76 -10.72 -1.19
N TYR A 179 2.27 -11.83 -0.64
CA TYR A 179 2.47 -13.13 -1.27
C TYR A 179 1.51 -13.40 -2.42
N ALA A 180 0.54 -12.54 -2.64
CA ALA A 180 -0.27 -12.59 -3.84
C ALA A 180 0.61 -12.24 -5.06
N GLY A 181 0.28 -12.81 -6.22
CA GLY A 181 0.98 -12.50 -7.45
C GLY A 181 0.78 -11.02 -7.82
N PRO A 182 1.68 -10.40 -8.59
CA PRO A 182 1.54 -8.99 -8.97
C PRO A 182 0.26 -8.68 -9.78
N ASP A 183 -0.36 -9.71 -10.37
CA ASP A 183 -1.57 -9.62 -11.19
C ASP A 183 -2.87 -9.97 -10.42
N THR A 184 -2.79 -10.24 -9.10
CA THR A 184 -3.96 -10.61 -8.31
C THR A 184 -4.55 -9.40 -7.59
N ALA A 185 -5.87 -9.24 -7.69
CA ALA A 185 -6.59 -8.14 -7.04
C ALA A 185 -6.71 -8.29 -5.50
N GLU A 186 -6.41 -9.47 -4.95
CA GLU A 186 -6.42 -9.72 -3.51
C GLU A 186 -4.99 -9.69 -2.97
N SER A 187 -4.77 -8.89 -1.93
CA SER A 187 -3.48 -8.81 -1.23
C SER A 187 -3.38 -9.91 -0.16
N GLU A 188 -2.25 -10.58 -0.08
CA GLU A 188 -1.90 -11.55 0.97
C GLU A 188 -0.64 -11.08 1.71
N PRO A 189 -0.71 -9.98 2.48
CA PRO A 189 0.46 -9.43 3.16
C PRO A 189 0.93 -10.40 4.24
N ARG A 190 2.23 -10.67 4.26
CA ARG A 190 2.92 -11.44 5.29
C ARG A 190 4.17 -10.70 5.72
N TRP A 191 4.50 -10.81 7.00
CA TRP A 191 5.79 -10.35 7.50
C TRP A 191 6.84 -11.41 7.26
N VAL A 192 7.99 -10.98 6.76
CA VAL A 192 9.16 -11.83 6.58
C VAL A 192 10.33 -11.19 7.30
N ARG A 193 11.07 -11.99 8.05
CA ARG A 193 12.35 -11.56 8.62
C ARG A 193 13.40 -11.61 7.53
N VAL A 194 14.14 -10.52 7.39
CA VAL A 194 15.17 -10.37 6.37
C VAL A 194 16.42 -9.78 6.96
N ARG A 195 17.52 -9.89 6.23
CA ARG A 195 18.81 -9.28 6.54
C ARG A 195 19.28 -8.39 5.40
N LEU A 196 19.72 -7.18 5.72
CA LEU A 196 20.30 -6.27 4.73
C LEU A 196 21.76 -6.63 4.42
N GLY A 197 22.09 -6.81 3.14
CA GLY A 197 23.45 -7.02 2.66
C GLY A 197 24.33 -5.77 2.75
N GLU A 198 25.64 -5.93 2.57
CA GLU A 198 26.59 -4.80 2.48
C GLU A 198 26.34 -3.97 1.22
N GLU A 199 26.13 -4.65 0.09
CA GLU A 199 25.68 -4.05 -1.16
C GLU A 199 24.16 -4.20 -1.27
N TRP A 200 23.45 -3.09 -1.41
CA TRP A 200 21.99 -3.06 -1.49
C TRP A 200 21.53 -1.89 -2.36
N ASP A 201 20.35 -2.06 -2.96
CA ASP A 201 19.66 -1.04 -3.74
C ASP A 201 18.15 -1.31 -3.70
N LEU A 202 17.39 -0.56 -2.90
CA LEU A 202 15.97 -0.82 -2.74
C LEU A 202 15.15 -0.21 -3.88
N ALA A 203 15.49 1.02 -4.25
CA ALA A 203 14.72 1.80 -5.21
C ALA A 203 15.16 1.59 -6.68
N GLY A 204 16.34 1.02 -6.93
CA GLY A 204 16.91 0.78 -8.26
C GLY A 204 17.07 -0.68 -8.65
N SER A 205 16.81 -1.64 -7.74
CA SER A 205 17.00 -3.07 -8.01
C SER A 205 16.00 -3.70 -8.98
N GLY A 206 14.84 -3.07 -9.17
CA GLY A 206 13.75 -3.68 -9.93
C GLY A 206 13.11 -4.89 -9.24
N SER A 207 13.28 -5.03 -7.91
CA SER A 207 12.61 -6.08 -7.12
C SER A 207 11.10 -5.88 -7.15
N SER A 208 10.37 -6.83 -7.72
CA SER A 208 8.90 -6.72 -7.84
C SER A 208 8.20 -6.60 -6.48
N THR A 209 8.80 -7.18 -5.45
CA THR A 209 8.33 -7.16 -4.06
C THR A 209 8.39 -5.77 -3.43
N LEU A 210 9.31 -4.92 -3.89
CA LEU A 210 9.47 -3.56 -3.39
C LEU A 210 8.78 -2.53 -4.31
N ARG A 211 8.10 -2.98 -5.37
CA ARG A 211 7.47 -2.10 -6.35
C ARG A 211 6.11 -1.62 -5.85
N SER A 212 5.87 -0.32 -5.98
CA SER A 212 4.54 0.25 -5.84
C SER A 212 3.58 -0.26 -6.91
N HIS A 213 2.45 -0.81 -6.46
CA HIS A 213 1.31 -1.09 -7.32
C HIS A 213 0.59 0.21 -7.71
N PHE A 214 0.66 1.25 -6.86
CA PHE A 214 0.05 2.55 -7.12
C PHE A 214 0.78 3.33 -8.21
N ALA A 215 2.11 3.31 -8.20
CA ALA A 215 2.90 4.16 -9.10
C ALA A 215 2.64 3.93 -10.60
N GLY A 216 2.11 2.77 -10.99
CA GLY A 216 1.72 2.47 -12.37
C GLY A 216 0.74 3.48 -12.97
N VAL A 217 0.03 4.27 -12.15
CA VAL A 217 -0.86 5.35 -12.62
C VAL A 217 -0.11 6.61 -13.04
N PHE A 218 1.08 6.83 -12.49
CA PHE A 218 1.90 8.02 -12.78
C PHE A 218 2.99 7.73 -13.79
N THR A 219 3.55 6.52 -13.76
CA THR A 219 4.73 6.18 -14.56
C THR A 219 4.84 4.68 -14.79
N GLU A 220 5.45 4.29 -15.91
CA GLU A 220 5.82 2.89 -16.18
C GLU A 220 7.13 2.48 -15.47
N ARG A 221 7.86 3.45 -14.92
CA ARG A 221 9.13 3.23 -14.23
C ARG A 221 8.93 2.42 -12.95
N PHE A 222 10.03 1.83 -12.48
CA PHE A 222 10.07 1.29 -11.14
C PHE A 222 9.95 2.42 -10.13
N VAL A 223 9.02 2.29 -9.19
CA VAL A 223 8.87 3.21 -8.06
C VAL A 223 8.75 2.36 -6.80
N PRO A 224 9.56 2.62 -5.76
CA PRO A 224 9.55 1.84 -4.55
C PRO A 224 8.32 2.13 -3.68
N GLU A 225 7.75 1.09 -3.10
CA GLU A 225 6.79 1.19 -1.99
C GLU A 225 6.92 -0.06 -1.13
N PHE A 226 7.18 0.14 0.17
CA PHE A 226 7.38 -0.95 1.11
C PHE A 226 7.22 -0.49 2.55
N THR A 227 6.84 -1.44 3.40
CA THR A 227 6.70 -1.23 4.85
C THR A 227 7.62 -2.18 5.58
N MET A 228 8.37 -1.64 6.55
CA MET A 228 9.35 -2.36 7.35
C MET A 228 9.08 -2.10 8.83
N LEU A 229 9.48 -3.06 9.67
CA LEU A 229 9.32 -3.00 11.12
C LEU A 229 10.60 -3.49 11.80
N SER A 230 11.03 -2.82 12.86
CA SER A 230 12.12 -3.31 13.71
C SER A 230 11.75 -4.64 14.40
N LEU A 231 12.73 -5.46 14.76
CA LEU A 231 12.46 -6.76 15.39
C LEU A 231 11.83 -6.64 16.79
N ASP A 232 12.12 -5.54 17.50
CA ASP A 232 11.47 -5.19 18.77
C ASP A 232 10.06 -4.60 18.58
N GLN A 233 9.65 -4.35 17.33
CA GLN A 233 8.34 -3.84 16.93
C GLN A 233 8.03 -2.43 17.45
N GLU A 234 9.04 -1.69 17.90
CA GLU A 234 8.88 -0.32 18.41
C GLU A 234 8.95 0.74 17.29
N MET A 235 9.45 0.38 16.11
CA MET A 235 9.62 1.29 14.98
C MET A 235 9.07 0.68 13.69
N MET A 236 8.19 1.44 13.03
CA MET A 236 7.74 1.16 11.67
C MET A 236 8.30 2.19 10.71
N LEU A 237 8.73 1.75 9.54
CA LEU A 237 9.16 2.60 8.44
C LEU A 237 8.33 2.28 7.20
N ASN A 238 7.85 3.29 6.50
CA ASN A 238 7.12 3.14 5.26
C ASN A 238 7.68 4.08 4.20
N THR A 239 8.12 3.53 3.07
CA THR A 239 8.41 4.32 1.86
C THR A 239 7.19 4.18 0.97
N THR A 240 6.62 5.31 0.54
CA THR A 240 5.34 5.32 -0.20
C THR A 240 5.31 6.41 -1.27
N VAL A 241 4.35 6.27 -2.17
CA VAL A 241 4.06 7.19 -3.27
C VAL A 241 2.82 7.99 -2.90
N TRP A 242 2.92 9.31 -3.00
CA TRP A 242 1.84 10.24 -2.66
C TRP A 242 0.99 10.58 -3.88
N GLY A 243 -0.20 11.11 -3.63
CA GLY A 243 -1.15 11.50 -4.68
C GLY A 243 -0.65 12.59 -5.64
N ASP A 244 0.43 13.29 -5.28
CA ASP A 244 1.10 14.28 -6.12
C ASP A 244 2.30 13.72 -6.91
N ALA A 245 2.39 12.39 -7.02
CA ALA A 245 3.46 11.66 -7.70
C ALA A 245 4.86 11.90 -7.11
N THR A 246 4.93 12.21 -5.82
CA THR A 246 6.19 12.20 -5.06
C THR A 246 6.38 10.91 -4.27
N VAL A 247 7.62 10.61 -3.93
CA VAL A 247 8.03 9.49 -3.10
C VAL A 247 8.75 10.05 -1.88
N SER A 248 8.39 9.55 -0.70
CA SER A 248 9.13 9.84 0.53
C SER A 248 9.05 8.68 1.50
N THR A 249 9.79 8.79 2.60
CA THR A 249 9.81 7.83 3.69
C THR A 249 9.23 8.47 4.95
N ILE A 250 8.44 7.68 5.67
CA ILE A 250 7.89 8.04 6.98
C ILE A 250 8.29 6.98 7.99
N VAL A 251 8.49 7.41 9.23
CA VAL A 251 8.77 6.54 10.37
C VAL A 251 7.74 6.80 11.44
N ILE A 252 7.19 5.74 12.04
CA ILE A 252 6.37 5.80 13.24
C ILE A 252 7.19 5.20 14.39
N ARG A 253 7.53 6.04 15.36
CA ARG A 253 8.35 5.67 16.52
C ARG A 253 7.88 6.41 17.79
N PRO A 254 6.82 5.92 18.47
CA PRO A 254 6.15 6.62 19.56
C PRO A 254 7.01 6.86 20.81
N ASP A 255 7.98 5.99 21.10
CA ASP A 255 8.93 6.11 22.23
C ASP A 255 9.83 7.36 22.12
N ARG A 256 9.91 7.98 20.93
CA ARG A 256 10.68 9.19 20.68
C ARG A 256 9.86 10.47 20.66
N LEU A 257 8.61 10.41 21.10
CA LEU A 257 7.85 11.59 21.50
C LEU A 257 8.51 12.14 22.78
N GLY A 258 9.31 13.20 22.64
CA GLY A 258 10.00 13.86 23.76
C GLY A 258 9.05 14.44 24.80
#